data_AF-A0A2U2P949-F1
#
_entry.id   AF-A0A2U2P949-F1
#
_cell.length_a   1.000
_cell.length_b   1.000
_cell.length_c   1.000
_cell.angle_alpha   90.00
_cell.angle_beta   90.00
_cell.angle_gamma   90.00
#
_symmetry.space_group_name_H-M   'P 1'
#
loop_
_entity.id
_entity.type
_entity.pdbx_description
1 polymer ?
#
loop_
_entity_poly.entity_id
_entity_poly.type
_entity_poly.pdbx_seq_one_letter_code
_entity_poly.pdbx_strand_id
1 'polypeptide(L)'
;MIKMYVRIVLSALIVLISGCQSSYFKDDLPQILGVEQVDIERVSSKDDFGGFGEGYTIEKYKLKKVTIDEFYRVRSKLLPFKDGGWQRYGWSKTPIDSLFKEVIYMPLEYYNGNKKLEPVLQHVKKALEQADVYYAFYYKPDRLNPQSVQLFVVDIQSRELYAIDIAI
;
A
#
# COMPACT_ATOMS: atom_id res chain seq x y z
N MET A 1 -25.45 17.72 48.93
CA MET A 1 -25.61 18.00 47.49
C MET A 1 -24.25 18.19 46.78
N ILE A 2 -23.27 17.28 46.89
CA ILE A 2 -21.97 17.41 46.18
C ILE A 2 -21.48 16.07 45.58
N LYS A 3 -21.99 14.91 46.04
CA LYS A 3 -21.45 13.60 45.63
C LYS A 3 -22.01 13.01 44.33
N MET A 4 -23.01 13.63 43.70
CA MET A 4 -23.76 12.99 42.59
C MET A 4 -23.43 13.53 41.19
N TYR A 5 -22.70 14.64 41.09
CA TYR A 5 -22.34 15.23 39.78
C TYR A 5 -20.96 14.79 39.26
N VAL A 6 -20.08 14.28 40.14
CA VAL A 6 -18.72 13.88 39.76
C VAL A 6 -18.68 12.57 38.95
N ARG A 7 -19.74 11.75 39.02
CA ARG A 7 -19.78 10.46 38.29
C ARG A 7 -20.33 10.55 36.86
N ILE A 8 -21.03 11.62 36.49
CA ILE A 8 -21.68 11.75 35.19
C ILE A 8 -20.75 12.44 34.16
N VAL A 9 -19.78 13.23 34.62
CA VAL A 9 -18.88 13.96 33.70
C VAL A 9 -17.72 13.10 33.19
N LEU A 10 -17.39 11.99 33.85
CA LEU A 10 -16.27 11.12 33.43
C LEU A 10 -16.66 10.08 32.36
N SER A 11 -17.95 9.90 32.08
CA SER A 11 -18.46 8.85 31.17
C SER A 11 -18.68 9.35 29.74
N ALA A 12 -18.60 10.65 29.49
CA ALA A 12 -18.97 11.28 28.22
C ALA A 12 -17.78 11.70 27.33
N LEU A 13 -16.54 11.41 27.75
CA LEU A 13 -15.33 11.80 27.01
C LEU A 13 -14.50 10.58 26.57
N ILE A 14 -15.18 9.52 26.12
CA ILE A 14 -14.61 8.53 25.20
C ILE A 14 -15.38 8.69 23.89
N VAL A 15 -15.36 9.91 23.35
CA VAL A 15 -15.66 10.11 21.93
C VAL A 15 -14.47 9.51 21.21
N LEU A 16 -14.69 8.28 20.76
CA LEU A 16 -13.94 7.54 19.77
C LEU A 16 -13.35 8.49 18.72
N ILE A 17 -12.11 8.92 18.94
CA ILE A 17 -11.23 9.45 17.90
C ILE A 17 -10.70 8.24 17.13
N SER A 18 -11.60 7.38 16.64
CA SER A 18 -11.31 6.50 15.53
C SER A 18 -11.26 7.44 14.34
N GLY A 19 -10.11 8.09 14.14
CA GLY A 19 -9.81 8.73 12.88
C GLY A 19 -10.01 7.67 11.82
N CYS A 20 -11.14 7.73 11.10
CA CYS A 20 -11.31 7.01 9.86
C CYS A 20 -10.31 7.62 8.91
N GLN A 21 -9.08 7.10 8.96
CA GLN A 21 -8.08 7.35 7.94
C GLN A 21 -8.64 6.68 6.70
N SER A 22 -9.23 7.48 5.80
CA SER A 22 -9.72 7.01 4.52
C SER A 22 -8.56 6.35 3.79
N SER A 23 -8.77 5.14 3.30
CA SER A 23 -7.70 4.35 2.72
C SER A 23 -7.94 4.22 1.21
N TYR A 24 -6.99 4.70 0.42
CA TYR A 24 -7.12 4.89 -1.02
C TYR A 24 -7.30 3.58 -1.78
N PHE A 25 -6.55 2.54 -1.42
CA PHE A 25 -6.56 1.25 -2.13
C PHE A 25 -7.53 0.22 -1.54
N LYS A 26 -8.13 0.50 -0.37
CA LYS A 26 -8.78 -0.52 0.46
C LYS A 26 -9.87 -1.29 -0.27
N ASP A 27 -10.72 -0.59 -1.01
CA ASP A 27 -11.86 -1.19 -1.71
C ASP A 27 -11.43 -1.97 -2.97
N ASP A 28 -10.25 -1.66 -3.52
CA ASP A 28 -9.68 -2.32 -4.69
C ASP A 28 -8.84 -3.56 -4.32
N LEU A 29 -8.46 -3.73 -3.04
CA LEU A 29 -7.57 -4.80 -2.60
C LEU A 29 -8.00 -6.21 -3.01
N PRO A 30 -9.29 -6.61 -2.94
CA PRO A 30 -9.71 -7.93 -3.40
C PRO A 30 -9.34 -8.18 -4.86
N GLN A 31 -9.55 -7.18 -5.73
CA GLN A 31 -9.23 -7.27 -7.14
C GLN A 31 -7.72 -7.24 -7.40
N ILE A 32 -6.99 -6.38 -6.68
CA ILE A 32 -5.52 -6.27 -6.75
C ILE A 32 -4.85 -7.59 -6.36
N LEU A 33 -5.31 -8.23 -5.30
CA LEU A 33 -4.77 -9.49 -4.79
C LEU A 33 -5.34 -10.72 -5.51
N GLY A 34 -6.46 -10.57 -6.24
CA GLY A 34 -7.15 -11.69 -6.88
C GLY A 34 -7.81 -12.65 -5.89
N VAL A 35 -8.30 -12.12 -4.76
CA VAL A 35 -8.99 -12.89 -3.69
C VAL A 35 -10.42 -12.39 -3.52
N GLU A 36 -11.30 -13.21 -2.98
CA GLU A 36 -12.71 -12.83 -2.78
C GLU A 36 -12.88 -11.78 -1.68
N GLN A 37 -12.12 -11.91 -0.60
CA GLN A 37 -12.19 -11.01 0.55
C GLN A 37 -10.79 -10.73 1.13
N VAL A 38 -10.60 -9.50 1.59
CA VAL A 38 -9.35 -9.05 2.21
C VAL A 38 -9.61 -8.75 3.68
N ASP A 39 -9.02 -9.56 4.55
CA ASP A 39 -9.06 -9.39 5.99
C ASP A 39 -7.85 -8.59 6.48
N ILE A 40 -8.10 -7.36 6.92
CA ILE A 40 -7.08 -6.42 7.39
C ILE A 40 -7.04 -6.42 8.93
N GLU A 41 -5.87 -6.68 9.51
CA GLU A 41 -5.62 -6.51 10.96
C GLU A 41 -5.37 -5.05 11.30
N ARG A 42 -4.59 -4.35 10.47
CA ARG A 42 -4.20 -2.95 10.68
C ARG A 42 -3.90 -2.27 9.35
N VAL A 43 -4.25 -1.00 9.24
CA VAL A 43 -3.83 -0.13 8.14
C VAL A 43 -3.09 1.09 8.70
N SER A 44 -2.12 1.59 7.95
CA SER A 44 -1.54 2.92 8.16
C SER A 44 -1.28 3.54 6.80
N SER A 45 -1.75 4.76 6.57
CA SER A 45 -1.43 5.52 5.36
C SER A 45 -0.54 6.72 5.66
N LYS A 46 0.21 7.15 4.65
CA LYS A 46 0.90 8.44 4.61
C LYS A 46 0.72 9.00 3.22
N ASP A 47 0.20 10.22 3.17
CA ASP A 47 -0.04 10.94 1.93
C ASP A 47 0.78 12.22 1.93
N ASP A 48 1.29 12.58 0.76
CA ASP A 48 1.93 13.85 0.48
C ASP A 48 1.41 14.34 -0.88
N PHE A 49 0.70 15.46 -0.86
CA PHE A 49 0.08 16.03 -2.05
C PHE A 49 0.91 17.23 -2.51
N GLY A 50 1.47 17.13 -3.71
CA GLY A 50 2.02 18.27 -4.43
C GLY A 50 0.90 19.11 -5.03
N GLY A 51 1.16 20.40 -5.28
CA GLY A 51 0.27 21.17 -6.15
C GLY A 51 0.28 20.62 -7.58
N PHE A 52 -0.75 20.92 -8.38
CA PHE A 52 -0.80 20.63 -9.83
C PHE A 52 -0.77 19.14 -10.26
N GLY A 53 -1.41 18.25 -9.50
CA GLY A 53 -1.61 16.86 -9.93
C GLY A 53 -0.47 15.91 -9.60
N GLU A 54 0.58 16.41 -8.95
CA GLU A 54 1.61 15.62 -8.30
C GLU A 54 1.08 15.07 -6.96
N GLY A 55 1.41 13.82 -6.66
CA GLY A 55 0.93 13.19 -5.44
C GLY A 55 1.70 11.93 -5.12
N TYR A 56 1.83 11.66 -3.83
CA TYR A 56 2.45 10.47 -3.31
C TYR A 56 1.60 9.91 -2.17
N THR A 57 1.17 8.67 -2.31
CA THR A 57 0.43 7.93 -1.28
C THR A 57 1.11 6.61 -1.02
N ILE A 58 1.35 6.28 0.25
CA ILE A 58 1.72 4.94 0.67
C ILE A 58 0.78 4.42 1.73
N GLU A 59 0.28 3.21 1.51
CA GLU A 59 -0.55 2.49 2.45
C GLU A 59 0.12 1.17 2.81
N LYS A 60 0.22 0.92 4.11
CA LYS A 60 0.69 -0.34 4.67
C LYS A 60 -0.47 -1.05 5.32
N TYR A 61 -0.71 -2.27 4.86
CA TYR A 61 -1.73 -3.17 5.37
C TYR A 61 -1.06 -4.36 6.04
N LYS A 62 -1.46 -4.63 7.28
CA LYS A 62 -1.21 -5.92 7.93
C LYS A 62 -2.40 -6.82 7.63
N LEU A 63 -2.18 -7.91 6.92
CA LEU A 63 -3.21 -8.84 6.50
C LEU A 63 -3.33 -10.01 7.48
N LYS A 64 -4.54 -10.51 7.67
CA LYS A 64 -4.74 -11.79 8.38
C LYS A 64 -4.13 -12.92 7.55
N LYS A 65 -3.76 -13.99 8.24
CA LYS A 65 -3.19 -15.19 7.62
C LYS A 65 -4.08 -15.76 6.50
N VAL A 66 -5.40 -15.74 6.67
CA VAL A 66 -6.36 -16.26 5.68
C VAL A 66 -6.20 -15.61 4.30
N THR A 67 -6.11 -14.28 4.24
CA THR A 67 -5.92 -13.54 2.99
C THR A 67 -4.56 -13.85 2.34
N ILE A 68 -3.50 -13.98 3.13
CA ILE A 68 -2.17 -14.35 2.63
C ILE A 68 -2.18 -15.77 2.06
N ASP A 69 -2.80 -16.72 2.75
CA ASP A 69 -2.93 -18.10 2.28
C ASP A 69 -3.75 -18.18 0.99
N GLU A 70 -4.80 -17.38 0.86
CA GLU A 70 -5.59 -17.25 -0.38
C GLU A 70 -4.76 -16.67 -1.51
N PHE A 71 -4.15 -15.49 -1.32
CA PHE A 71 -3.27 -14.86 -2.31
C PHE A 71 -2.18 -15.83 -2.79
N TYR A 72 -1.55 -16.56 -1.87
CA TYR A 72 -0.51 -17.53 -2.22
C TYR A 72 -1.05 -18.63 -3.15
N ARG A 73 -2.28 -19.12 -2.91
CA ARG A 73 -2.96 -20.18 -3.67
C ARG A 73 -3.52 -19.71 -5.02
N VAL A 74 -3.69 -18.41 -5.25
CA VAL A 74 -4.13 -17.89 -6.54
C VAL A 74 -3.16 -18.32 -7.63
N ARG A 75 -3.64 -19.10 -8.61
CA ARG A 75 -2.81 -19.58 -9.74
C ARG A 75 -2.51 -18.46 -10.73
N SER A 76 -3.52 -17.66 -11.06
CA SER A 76 -3.42 -16.55 -12.01
C SER A 76 -3.40 -15.23 -11.23
N LYS A 77 -2.20 -14.80 -10.85
CA LYS A 77 -2.00 -13.56 -10.10
C LYS A 77 -1.88 -12.35 -11.05
N LEU A 78 -2.96 -12.06 -11.78
CA LEU A 78 -3.02 -10.93 -12.70
C LEU A 78 -3.63 -9.72 -12.01
N LEU A 79 -2.99 -8.56 -12.18
CA LEU A 79 -3.60 -7.28 -11.84
C LEU A 79 -4.78 -7.00 -12.78
N PRO A 80 -5.87 -6.33 -12.33
CA PRO A 80 -6.97 -5.93 -13.21
C PRO A 80 -6.52 -4.97 -14.33
N PHE A 81 -7.35 -4.75 -15.35
CA PHE A 81 -7.04 -3.77 -16.40
C PHE A 81 -7.40 -2.37 -15.89
N LYS A 82 -6.58 -1.37 -16.26
CA LYS A 82 -6.88 0.04 -16.02
C LYS A 82 -6.92 0.77 -17.36
N ASP A 83 -7.99 1.54 -17.58
CA ASP A 83 -8.12 2.39 -18.75
C ASP A 83 -7.20 3.61 -18.67
N GLY A 84 -7.06 4.36 -19.77
CA GLY A 84 -6.32 5.63 -19.76
C GLY A 84 -4.81 5.50 -19.95
N GLY A 85 -4.36 4.49 -20.69
CA GLY A 85 -2.96 4.33 -21.10
C GLY A 85 -2.05 3.71 -20.04
N TRP A 86 -2.61 3.19 -18.94
CA TRP A 86 -1.84 2.42 -17.97
C TRP A 86 -1.35 1.10 -18.56
N GLN A 87 -0.06 0.84 -18.38
CA GLN A 87 0.54 -0.47 -18.57
C GLN A 87 0.55 -1.20 -17.23
N ARG A 88 0.61 -2.54 -17.24
CA ARG A 88 0.64 -3.34 -16.01
C ARG A 88 1.67 -4.47 -16.10
N TYR A 89 2.27 -4.77 -14.96
CA TYR A 89 3.07 -5.95 -14.73
C TYR A 89 2.40 -6.73 -13.60
N GLY A 90 1.96 -7.95 -13.91
CA GLY A 90 1.27 -8.82 -12.95
C GLY A 90 2.18 -9.24 -11.79
N TRP A 91 1.63 -10.01 -10.85
CA TRP A 91 2.42 -10.44 -9.69
C TRP A 91 3.55 -11.38 -10.11
N SER A 92 4.77 -10.98 -9.74
CA SER A 92 5.95 -11.82 -9.81
C SER A 92 6.55 -11.95 -8.42
N LYS A 93 7.24 -13.06 -8.19
CA LYS A 93 8.06 -13.26 -6.99
C LYS A 93 9.41 -12.58 -7.21
N THR A 94 10.02 -12.09 -6.15
CA THR A 94 11.42 -11.61 -6.14
C THR A 94 12.39 -12.72 -6.63
N PRO A 95 13.54 -12.36 -7.23
CA PRO A 95 14.09 -11.01 -7.40
C PRO A 95 13.33 -10.15 -8.43
N ILE A 96 13.50 -8.84 -8.36
CA ILE A 96 12.89 -7.91 -9.31
C ILE A 96 13.42 -8.11 -10.73
N ASP A 97 12.55 -7.96 -11.72
CA ASP A 97 12.93 -7.90 -13.12
C ASP A 97 13.67 -6.59 -13.40
N SER A 98 14.93 -6.71 -13.82
CA SER A 98 15.81 -5.56 -14.09
C SER A 98 15.29 -4.68 -15.23
N LEU A 99 14.45 -5.20 -16.12
CA LEU A 99 13.83 -4.42 -17.19
C LEU A 99 12.84 -3.35 -16.68
N PHE A 100 12.39 -3.47 -15.43
CA PHE A 100 11.43 -2.56 -14.79
C PHE A 100 12.03 -1.83 -13.59
N LYS A 101 13.36 -1.76 -13.51
CA LYS A 101 14.06 -1.09 -12.40
C LYS A 101 13.55 0.33 -12.20
N GLU A 102 13.50 1.16 -13.25
CA GLU A 102 13.05 2.55 -13.14
C GLU A 102 11.61 2.66 -12.61
N VAL A 103 10.71 1.78 -13.09
CA VAL A 103 9.32 1.72 -12.63
C VAL A 103 9.24 1.38 -11.14
N ILE A 104 9.99 0.38 -10.67
CA ILE A 104 9.94 -0.07 -9.29
C ILE A 104 10.60 0.94 -8.35
N TYR A 105 11.73 1.53 -8.74
CA TYR A 105 12.48 2.42 -7.87
C TYR A 105 11.94 3.85 -7.83
N MET A 106 11.24 4.32 -8.87
CA MET A 106 10.60 5.64 -8.87
C MET A 106 9.77 5.94 -7.58
N PRO A 107 8.78 5.11 -7.18
CA PRO A 107 8.06 5.34 -5.93
C PRO A 107 8.93 5.14 -4.68
N LEU A 108 9.98 4.33 -4.75
CA LEU A 108 10.83 4.00 -3.59
C LEU A 108 11.95 5.00 -3.35
N GLU A 109 12.31 5.80 -4.35
CA GLU A 109 13.32 6.86 -4.30
C GLU A 109 12.71 8.25 -4.13
N TYR A 110 11.38 8.33 -3.97
CA TYR A 110 10.70 9.57 -3.66
C TYR A 110 11.26 10.24 -2.40
N TYR A 111 11.87 11.41 -2.58
CA TYR A 111 12.41 12.23 -1.51
C TYR A 111 11.77 13.61 -1.51
N ASN A 112 10.90 13.84 -0.53
CA ASN A 112 10.28 15.14 -0.22
C ASN A 112 10.81 15.75 1.09
N GLY A 113 11.89 15.19 1.67
CA GLY A 113 12.38 15.56 3.00
C GLY A 113 11.55 15.02 4.17
N ASN A 114 10.50 14.22 3.94
CA ASN A 114 9.68 13.63 4.99
C ASN A 114 10.41 12.47 5.69
N LYS A 115 11.08 12.79 6.80
CA LYS A 115 11.80 11.82 7.64
C LYS A 115 10.92 10.68 8.19
N LYS A 116 9.59 10.82 8.18
CA LYS A 116 8.69 9.74 8.61
C LYS A 116 8.47 8.73 7.49
N LEU A 117 8.59 9.11 6.23
CA LEU A 117 8.36 8.25 5.07
C LEU A 117 9.57 7.35 4.80
N GLU A 118 10.77 7.91 4.93
CA GLU A 118 12.05 7.25 4.66
C GLU A 118 12.16 5.83 5.26
N PRO A 119 11.84 5.59 6.56
CA PRO A 119 11.98 4.25 7.13
C PRO A 119 11.04 3.21 6.50
N VAL A 120 9.87 3.65 6.02
CA VAL A 120 8.91 2.76 5.34
C VAL A 120 9.44 2.39 3.97
N LEU A 121 9.94 3.37 3.20
CA LEU A 121 10.53 3.13 1.87
C LEU A 121 11.74 2.21 1.94
N GLN A 122 12.65 2.45 2.89
CA GLN A 122 13.81 1.59 3.11
C GLN A 122 13.41 0.16 3.51
N HIS A 123 12.31 0.01 4.25
CA HIS A 123 11.78 -1.31 4.57
C HIS A 123 11.24 -2.03 3.33
N VAL A 124 10.48 -1.33 2.46
CA VAL A 124 9.98 -1.92 1.21
C VAL A 124 11.13 -2.32 0.27
N LYS A 125 12.17 -1.47 0.13
CA LYS A 125 13.37 -1.80 -0.64
C LYS A 125 14.03 -3.09 -0.16
N LYS A 126 14.21 -3.23 1.16
CA LYS A 126 14.77 -4.44 1.76
C LYS A 126 13.86 -5.66 1.56
N ALA A 127 12.54 -5.50 1.64
CA ALA A 127 11.60 -6.61 1.39
C ALA A 127 11.75 -7.14 -0.05
N LEU A 128 11.96 -6.27 -1.04
CA LEU A 128 12.18 -6.68 -2.44
C LEU A 128 13.49 -7.48 -2.68
N GLU A 129 14.37 -7.54 -1.69
CA GLU A 129 15.59 -8.37 -1.69
C GLU A 129 15.38 -9.74 -1.01
N GLN A 130 14.23 -9.95 -0.36
CA GLN A 130 13.94 -11.17 0.39
C GLN A 130 13.22 -12.22 -0.45
N ALA A 131 13.37 -13.49 -0.06
CA ALA A 131 12.54 -14.58 -0.58
C ALA A 131 11.09 -14.41 -0.09
N ASP A 132 10.14 -15.00 -0.82
CA ASP A 132 8.71 -14.97 -0.48
C ASP A 132 8.08 -13.58 -0.45
N VAL A 133 8.65 -12.66 -1.23
CA VAL A 133 8.05 -11.36 -1.53
C VAL A 133 7.54 -11.36 -2.97
N TYR A 134 6.32 -10.85 -3.14
CA TYR A 134 5.69 -10.65 -4.44
C TYR A 134 5.57 -9.16 -4.73
N TYR A 135 5.72 -8.79 -5.99
CA TYR A 135 5.51 -7.42 -6.45
C TYR A 135 4.68 -7.40 -7.73
N ALA A 136 3.90 -6.36 -7.90
CA ALA A 136 3.15 -6.05 -9.12
C ALA A 136 3.02 -4.54 -9.24
N PHE A 137 2.80 -4.03 -10.46
CA PHE A 137 2.66 -2.59 -10.63
C PHE A 137 1.88 -2.19 -11.87
N TYR A 138 1.33 -0.97 -11.83
CA TYR A 138 0.92 -0.22 -13.00
C TYR A 138 1.90 0.90 -13.27
N TYR A 139 2.08 1.28 -14.53
CA TYR A 139 2.90 2.43 -14.89
C TYR A 139 2.42 3.12 -16.16
N LYS A 140 2.78 4.41 -16.28
CA LYS A 140 2.64 5.21 -17.50
C LYS A 140 3.71 6.32 -17.52
N PRO A 141 4.05 6.89 -18.69
CA PRO A 141 3.64 6.44 -20.02
C PRO A 141 4.36 5.16 -20.45
N ASP A 142 5.62 4.97 -20.05
CA ASP A 142 6.44 3.84 -20.42
C ASP A 142 7.44 3.45 -19.30
N ARG A 143 8.16 2.34 -19.50
CA ARG A 143 9.03 1.75 -18.47
C ARG A 143 10.40 2.42 -18.33
N LEU A 144 10.83 3.20 -19.32
CA LEU A 144 12.13 3.87 -19.31
C LEU A 144 12.02 5.26 -18.66
N ASN A 145 10.89 5.93 -18.85
CA ASN A 145 10.59 7.22 -18.24
C ASN A 145 9.18 7.21 -17.61
N PRO A 146 8.96 6.42 -16.53
CA PRO A 146 7.69 6.43 -15.84
C PRO A 146 7.43 7.79 -15.18
N GLN A 147 6.20 8.27 -15.30
CA GLN A 147 5.69 9.50 -14.67
C GLN A 147 4.61 9.21 -13.63
N SER A 148 3.94 8.07 -13.74
CA SER A 148 3.08 7.59 -12.68
C SER A 148 3.23 6.10 -12.49
N VAL A 149 3.29 5.68 -11.23
CA VAL A 149 3.46 4.28 -10.85
C VAL A 149 2.54 3.96 -9.69
N GLN A 150 1.87 2.82 -9.80
CA GLN A 150 1.24 2.16 -8.67
C GLN A 150 1.97 0.87 -8.37
N LEU A 151 2.71 0.82 -7.27
CA LEU A 151 3.49 -0.33 -6.85
C LEU A 151 2.82 -1.06 -5.70
N PHE A 152 2.68 -2.37 -5.85
CA PHE A 152 2.19 -3.27 -4.80
C PHE A 152 3.28 -4.26 -4.42
N VAL A 153 3.52 -4.43 -3.12
CA VAL A 153 4.50 -5.40 -2.58
C VAL A 153 3.86 -6.19 -1.45
N VAL A 154 3.83 -7.51 -1.58
CA VAL A 154 3.31 -8.44 -0.56
C VAL A 154 4.47 -9.26 -0.01
N ASP A 155 4.75 -9.09 1.27
CA ASP A 155 5.63 -9.98 2.03
C ASP A 155 4.79 -11.04 2.75
N ILE A 156 4.97 -12.30 2.32
CA ILE A 156 4.21 -13.45 2.84
C ILE A 156 4.56 -13.74 4.30
N GLN A 157 5.82 -13.55 4.70
CA GLN A 157 6.29 -13.89 6.05
C GLN A 157 5.77 -12.88 7.06
N SER A 158 5.94 -11.59 6.77
CA SER A 158 5.42 -10.54 7.63
C SER A 158 3.91 -10.33 7.46
N ARG A 159 3.27 -10.87 6.42
CA ARG A 159 1.85 -10.67 6.10
C ARG A 159 1.53 -9.20 5.87
N GLU A 160 2.45 -8.49 5.25
CA GLU A 160 2.32 -7.06 4.98
C GLU A 160 2.16 -6.82 3.49
N LEU A 161 1.18 -5.98 3.14
CA LEU A 161 1.00 -5.42 1.82
C LEU A 161 1.34 -3.93 1.87
N TYR A 162 2.20 -3.51 0.97
CA TYR A 162 2.50 -2.11 0.69
C TYR A 162 1.84 -1.75 -0.65
N ALA A 163 1.04 -0.69 -0.66
CA ALA A 163 0.46 -0.12 -1.87
C ALA A 163 0.91 1.34 -1.97
N ILE A 164 1.58 1.68 -3.07
CA ILE A 164 2.20 2.99 -3.27
C ILE A 164 1.68 3.57 -4.57
N ASP A 165 1.16 4.79 -4.55
CA ASP A 165 0.82 5.60 -5.72
C ASP A 165 1.78 6.78 -5.79
N ILE A 166 2.34 7.04 -6.97
CA ILE A 166 3.10 8.26 -7.25
C ILE A 166 2.71 8.81 -8.62
N ALA A 167 2.56 10.12 -8.70
CA ALA A 167 2.50 10.89 -9.93
C ALA A 167 3.40 12.12 -9.81
N ILE A 168 4.26 12.32 -10.82
CA ILE A 168 5.13 13.49 -11.03
C ILE A 168 4.88 14.08 -12.41
#